data_AF-A0A2D8UAF3-F1
#
_entry.id   AF-A0A2D8UAF3-F1
#
_cell.length_a   1.000
_cell.length_b   1.000
_cell.length_c   1.000
_cell.angle_alpha   90.00
_cell.angle_beta   90.00
_cell.angle_gamma   90.00
#
_symmetry.space_group_name_H-M   'P 1'
#
loop_
_entity.id
_entity.type
_entity.pdbx_description
1 polymer ?
#
loop_
_entity_poly.entity_id
_entity_poly.type
_entity_poly.pdbx_seq_one_letter_code
_entity_poly.pdbx_strand_id
1 'polypeptide(L)'
;MIRLIKYLRRWLLSDIYHNETSTQYLINSEINEILAQVKKLDEKALIIYGRKVYSQCDEDGIIEEIFNRIGTTDKTFIEIGCGQGLENNTHYLLLKGWKGVWIDGSNENIRFIKNQLGYRGDKNKKLSITQTYVDRDNINQILKENLVQIAHEGNTVDFLSMDIDGNDLEVLRHINAVNPRVICVEYNAKFPPSLCETITYDPAHRWQGDDYQGSSLAAIHLVMESHGYTLVSCSIAGTNAFFVRNEDIGPINILPLEKLYMPARYHLCHKDSGLPASLKFLRKKLND
;
A
#
# COMPACT_ATOMS: atom_id res chain seq x y z
N MET A 1 -17.81 39.69 22.02
CA MET A 1 -18.04 38.69 20.96
C MET A 1 -16.78 37.93 20.54
N ILE A 2 -15.74 38.59 20.02
CA ILE A 2 -14.52 37.93 19.49
C ILE A 2 -13.74 37.09 20.53
N ARG A 3 -13.68 37.53 21.80
CA ARG A 3 -13.04 36.76 22.89
C ARG A 3 -13.81 35.49 23.24
N LEU A 4 -15.15 35.53 23.27
CA LEU A 4 -16.00 34.38 23.62
C LEU A 4 -15.89 33.27 22.56
N ILE A 5 -15.82 33.64 21.27
CA ILE A 5 -15.61 32.72 20.14
C ILE A 5 -14.24 32.03 20.24
N LYS A 6 -13.17 32.72 20.68
CA LYS A 6 -11.85 32.10 20.89
C LYS A 6 -11.85 31.07 22.03
N TYR A 7 -12.56 31.33 23.12
CA TYR A 7 -12.65 30.39 24.25
C TYR A 7 -13.50 29.16 23.90
N LEU A 8 -14.66 29.37 23.25
CA LEU A 8 -15.48 28.26 22.72
C LEU A 8 -14.70 27.41 21.71
N ARG A 9 -13.95 28.02 20.80
CA ARG A 9 -13.11 27.30 19.84
C ARG A 9 -11.97 26.54 20.52
N ARG A 10 -11.34 27.10 21.56
CA ARG A 10 -10.32 26.39 22.35
C ARG A 10 -10.89 25.22 23.14
N TRP A 11 -12.09 25.36 23.69
CA TRP A 11 -12.75 24.30 24.46
C TRP A 11 -13.24 23.17 23.55
N LEU A 12 -13.89 23.49 22.43
CA LEU A 12 -14.24 22.51 21.39
C LEU A 12 -13.01 21.80 20.82
N LEU A 13 -11.94 22.55 20.53
CA LEU A 13 -10.68 21.95 20.08
C LEU A 13 -10.06 21.07 21.17
N SER A 14 -10.14 21.46 22.45
CA SER A 14 -9.66 20.67 23.60
C SER A 14 -10.37 19.33 23.73
N ASP A 15 -11.70 19.31 23.66
CA ASP A 15 -12.49 18.08 23.78
C ASP A 15 -12.30 17.16 22.57
N ILE A 16 -12.22 17.72 21.36
CA ILE A 16 -11.85 16.99 20.15
C ILE A 16 -10.43 16.41 20.31
N TYR A 17 -9.47 17.21 20.76
CA TYR A 17 -8.09 16.76 20.95
C TYR A 17 -7.99 15.67 22.03
N HIS A 18 -8.75 15.76 23.13
CA HIS A 18 -8.76 14.76 24.19
C HIS A 18 -9.39 13.44 23.73
N ASN A 19 -10.48 13.49 22.96
CA ASN A 19 -11.10 12.30 22.38
C ASN A 19 -10.21 11.65 21.31
N GLU A 20 -9.56 12.45 20.46
CA GLU A 20 -8.57 11.97 19.48
C GLU A 20 -7.36 11.32 20.20
N THR A 21 -6.82 11.97 21.22
CA THR A 21 -5.67 11.44 21.99
C THR A 21 -6.02 10.12 22.69
N SER A 22 -7.21 10.01 23.28
CA SER A 22 -7.67 8.79 23.94
C SER A 22 -7.88 7.66 22.93
N THR A 23 -8.44 7.97 21.76
CA THR A 23 -8.61 7.01 20.67
C THR A 23 -7.26 6.50 20.16
N GLN A 24 -6.30 7.40 19.93
CA GLN A 24 -4.94 7.03 19.53
C GLN A 24 -4.25 6.16 20.59
N TYR A 25 -4.45 6.43 21.88
CA TYR A 25 -3.90 5.57 22.93
C TYR A 25 -4.46 4.14 22.88
N LEU A 26 -5.78 3.99 22.70
CA LEU A 26 -6.43 2.68 22.57
C LEU A 26 -5.93 1.92 21.34
N ILE A 27 -5.86 2.58 20.18
CA ILE A 27 -5.31 2.00 18.95
C ILE A 27 -3.88 1.51 19.17
N ASN A 28 -3.01 2.34 19.77
CA ASN A 28 -1.63 1.95 20.04
C ASN A 28 -1.53 0.81 21.07
N SER A 29 -2.39 0.78 22.08
CA SER A 29 -2.42 -0.33 23.06
C SER A 29 -2.78 -1.65 22.38
N GLU A 30 -3.83 -1.66 21.57
CA GLU A 30 -4.26 -2.86 20.84
C GLU A 30 -3.17 -3.34 19.87
N ILE A 31 -2.55 -2.43 19.11
CA ILE A 31 -1.41 -2.75 18.24
C ILE A 31 -0.28 -3.41 19.04
N ASN A 32 0.10 -2.83 20.18
CA ASN A 32 1.17 -3.39 21.01
C ASN A 32 0.84 -4.79 21.53
N GLU A 33 -0.42 -5.05 21.89
CA GLU A 33 -0.88 -6.37 22.33
C GLU A 33 -0.83 -7.40 21.20
N ILE A 34 -1.30 -7.03 20.01
CA ILE A 34 -1.24 -7.89 18.81
C ILE A 34 0.22 -8.22 18.47
N LEU A 35 1.08 -7.20 18.39
CA LEU A 35 2.50 -7.39 18.07
C LEU A 35 3.22 -8.23 19.13
N ALA A 36 2.87 -8.09 20.42
CA ALA A 36 3.41 -8.94 21.47
C ALA A 36 3.01 -10.42 21.32
N GLN A 37 1.81 -10.70 20.80
CA GLN A 37 1.38 -12.06 20.48
C GLN A 37 2.12 -12.61 19.26
N VAL A 38 2.24 -11.83 18.19
CA VAL A 38 3.00 -12.21 16.99
C VAL A 38 4.45 -12.51 17.35
N LYS A 39 5.09 -11.65 18.15
CA LYS A 39 6.49 -11.82 18.58
C LYS A 39 6.74 -13.11 19.36
N LYS A 40 5.73 -13.65 20.04
CA LYS A 40 5.83 -14.98 20.70
C LYS A 40 5.83 -16.14 19.70
N LEU A 41 5.23 -15.95 18.52
CA LEU A 41 5.18 -16.95 17.45
C LEU A 41 6.44 -16.89 16.58
N ASP A 42 6.85 -15.68 16.19
CA ASP A 42 8.07 -15.43 15.45
C ASP A 42 8.66 -14.07 15.85
N GLU A 43 9.81 -14.10 16.51
CA GLU A 43 10.51 -12.90 17.00
C GLU A 43 11.04 -12.02 15.87
N LYS A 44 11.09 -12.55 14.64
CA LYS A 44 11.54 -11.86 13.41
C LYS A 44 10.39 -11.66 12.42
N ALA A 45 9.13 -11.84 12.81
CA ALA A 45 8.00 -11.60 11.91
C ALA A 45 8.06 -10.17 11.35
N LEU A 46 7.87 -9.99 10.04
CA LEU A 46 8.02 -8.68 9.39
C LEU A 46 7.07 -7.62 9.97
N ILE A 47 5.84 -8.01 10.31
CA ILE A 47 4.82 -7.13 10.89
C ILE A 47 5.26 -6.44 12.20
N ILE A 48 6.21 -7.00 12.98
CA ILE A 48 6.69 -6.33 14.20
C ILE A 48 7.50 -5.07 13.91
N TYR A 49 7.98 -4.91 12.68
CA TYR A 49 8.68 -3.72 12.18
C TYR A 49 7.72 -2.72 11.53
N GLY A 50 6.44 -3.06 11.46
CA GLY A 50 5.39 -2.25 10.87
C GLY A 50 5.27 -0.87 11.53
N ARG A 51 5.13 0.15 10.69
CA ARG A 51 4.91 1.54 11.11
C ARG A 51 4.33 2.35 9.96
N LYS A 52 3.59 3.41 10.30
CA LYS A 52 3.02 4.37 9.36
C LYS A 52 3.93 5.58 9.20
N VAL A 53 4.23 5.96 7.97
CA VAL A 53 4.74 7.30 7.60
C VAL A 53 3.74 7.93 6.63
N TYR A 54 3.53 7.30 5.48
CA TYR A 54 2.59 7.69 4.42
C TYR A 54 1.72 6.53 3.92
N SER A 55 1.97 5.26 4.27
CA SER A 55 1.05 4.17 3.93
C SER A 55 -0.26 4.25 4.72
N GLN A 56 -1.25 3.41 4.41
CA GLN A 56 -2.56 3.42 5.07
C GLN A 56 -2.49 2.93 6.53
N CYS A 57 -1.67 1.93 6.80
CA CYS A 57 -1.46 1.37 8.13
C CYS A 57 0.04 1.22 8.42
N ASP A 58 0.55 0.01 8.56
CA ASP A 58 1.91 -0.29 9.01
C ASP A 58 2.87 -0.71 7.89
N GLU A 59 2.43 -0.58 6.64
CA GLU A 59 3.11 -1.08 5.44
C GLU A 59 4.49 -0.44 5.23
N ASP A 60 4.68 0.86 5.47
CA ASP A 60 5.99 1.51 5.27
C ASP A 60 7.11 0.79 6.03
N GLY A 61 6.82 0.35 7.25
CA GLY A 61 7.77 -0.40 8.09
C GLY A 61 8.01 -1.82 7.60
N ILE A 62 6.95 -2.51 7.19
CA ILE A 62 7.02 -3.87 6.65
C ILE A 62 7.84 -3.88 5.35
N ILE A 63 7.55 -2.96 4.43
CA ILE A 63 8.24 -2.82 3.15
C ILE A 63 9.72 -2.52 3.39
N GLU A 64 10.06 -1.57 4.26
CA GLU A 64 11.46 -1.27 4.56
C GLU A 64 12.18 -2.49 5.14
N GLU A 65 11.55 -3.25 6.04
CA GLU A 65 12.15 -4.43 6.62
C GLU A 65 12.32 -5.59 5.63
N ILE A 66 11.37 -5.79 4.71
CA ILE A 66 11.53 -6.76 3.62
C ILE A 66 12.81 -6.43 2.83
N PHE A 67 12.97 -5.18 2.39
CA PHE A 67 14.14 -4.76 1.62
C PHE A 67 15.43 -4.65 2.45
N ASN A 68 15.36 -4.50 3.77
CA ASN A 68 16.52 -4.66 4.65
C ASN A 68 17.05 -6.10 4.62
N ARG A 69 16.17 -7.09 4.48
CA ARG A 69 16.52 -8.52 4.48
C ARG A 69 16.94 -9.04 3.12
N ILE A 70 16.23 -8.65 2.06
CA ILE A 70 16.46 -9.17 0.69
C ILE A 70 17.32 -8.23 -0.16
N GLY A 71 17.67 -7.05 0.34
CA GLY A 71 18.37 -5.99 -0.40
C GLY A 71 17.48 -5.32 -1.45
N THR A 72 18.01 -4.32 -2.15
CA THR A 72 17.33 -3.66 -3.30
C THR A 72 18.14 -3.84 -4.58
N THR A 73 17.50 -3.71 -5.73
CA THR A 73 18.16 -3.59 -7.03
C THR A 73 18.27 -2.12 -7.44
N ASP A 74 17.44 -1.67 -8.37
CA ASP A 74 17.46 -0.32 -8.93
C ASP A 74 16.54 0.67 -8.21
N LYS A 75 15.85 0.22 -7.14
CA LYS A 75 14.90 1.00 -6.34
C LYS A 75 13.76 1.57 -7.20
N THR A 76 13.22 0.73 -8.07
CA THR A 76 12.03 1.04 -8.86
C THR A 76 10.77 0.45 -8.25
N PHE A 77 9.72 1.27 -8.12
CA PHE A 77 8.40 0.82 -7.69
C PHE A 77 7.29 1.07 -8.73
N ILE A 78 6.19 0.36 -8.58
CA ILE A 78 4.90 0.58 -9.25
C ILE A 78 3.81 0.68 -8.18
N GLU A 79 2.95 1.69 -8.27
CA GLU A 79 1.73 1.83 -7.46
C GLU A 79 0.52 1.92 -8.40
N ILE A 80 -0.39 0.96 -8.29
CA ILE A 80 -1.65 0.92 -9.02
C ILE A 80 -2.77 1.17 -8.01
N GLY A 81 -3.57 2.21 -8.23
CA GLY A 81 -4.52 2.72 -7.23
C GLY A 81 -3.92 3.81 -6.36
N CYS A 82 -3.20 4.76 -6.95
CA CYS A 82 -2.43 5.70 -6.15
C CYS A 82 -3.27 6.76 -5.43
N GLY A 83 -4.58 6.85 -5.68
CA GLY A 83 -5.45 7.86 -5.10
C GLY A 83 -4.88 9.27 -5.31
N GLN A 84 -4.98 10.10 -4.27
CA GLN A 84 -4.42 11.46 -4.28
C GLN A 84 -2.91 11.53 -3.97
N GLY A 85 -2.21 10.39 -3.87
CA GLY A 85 -0.77 10.34 -3.58
C GLY A 85 -0.41 10.68 -2.12
N LEU A 86 -1.41 10.95 -1.26
CA LEU A 86 -1.23 11.36 0.13
C LEU A 86 -1.07 10.17 1.07
N GLU A 87 -1.66 9.03 0.71
CA GLU A 87 -1.65 7.80 1.47
C GLU A 87 -1.35 6.63 0.53
N ASN A 88 -0.08 6.21 0.46
CA ASN A 88 0.42 5.24 -0.53
C ASN A 88 1.59 4.44 0.06
N ASN A 89 1.68 3.17 -0.32
CA ASN A 89 2.80 2.29 0.05
C ASN A 89 4.15 2.74 -0.56
N THR A 90 4.11 3.59 -1.59
CA THR A 90 5.30 4.05 -2.33
C THR A 90 5.71 5.49 -2.06
N HIS A 91 4.91 6.29 -1.34
CA HIS A 91 5.25 7.70 -1.08
C HIS A 91 6.55 7.81 -0.27
N TYR A 92 6.67 7.03 0.81
CA TYR A 92 7.87 7.02 1.64
C TYR A 92 9.11 6.54 0.86
N LEU A 93 8.96 5.55 -0.01
CA LEU A 93 10.02 5.07 -0.90
C LEU A 93 10.55 6.19 -1.81
N LEU A 94 9.65 6.97 -2.41
CA LEU A 94 10.01 8.08 -3.27
C LEU A 94 10.79 9.16 -2.51
N LEU A 95 10.44 9.45 -1.25
CA LEU A 95 11.23 10.33 -0.38
C LEU A 95 12.62 9.76 -0.05
N LYS A 96 12.74 8.43 0.05
CA LYS A 96 14.00 7.69 0.24
C LYS A 96 14.83 7.59 -1.05
N GLY A 97 14.41 8.26 -2.12
CA GLY A 97 15.17 8.38 -3.38
C GLY A 97 14.93 7.24 -4.35
N TRP A 98 13.87 6.45 -4.16
CA TRP A 98 13.39 5.52 -5.17
C TRP A 98 12.83 6.29 -6.36
N LYS A 99 12.58 5.59 -7.46
CA LYS A 99 11.81 6.09 -8.61
C LYS A 99 10.64 5.15 -8.88
N GLY A 100 9.63 5.61 -9.59
CA GLY A 100 8.51 4.72 -9.87
C GLY A 100 7.37 5.31 -10.66
N VAL A 101 6.27 4.58 -10.64
CA VAL A 101 5.07 4.84 -11.42
C VAL A 101 3.88 4.92 -10.47
N TRP A 102 3.07 5.96 -10.62
CA TRP A 102 1.77 6.11 -9.96
C TRP A 102 0.65 6.06 -10.99
N ILE A 103 -0.30 5.15 -10.82
CA ILE A 103 -1.45 4.95 -11.70
C ILE A 103 -2.74 5.06 -10.89
N ASP A 104 -3.72 5.81 -11.38
CA ASP A 104 -5.06 5.86 -10.79
C ASP A 104 -6.14 6.04 -11.86
N GLY A 105 -7.32 5.45 -11.61
CA GLY A 105 -8.47 5.57 -12.51
C GLY A 105 -9.10 6.96 -12.51
N SER A 106 -9.01 7.71 -11.41
CA SER A 106 -9.67 9.00 -11.25
C SER A 106 -8.85 10.16 -11.81
N ASN A 107 -9.43 10.87 -12.78
CA ASN A 107 -8.87 12.11 -13.30
C ASN A 107 -8.81 13.23 -12.25
N GLU A 108 -9.65 13.21 -11.22
CA GLU A 108 -9.55 14.18 -10.12
C GLU A 108 -8.30 13.95 -9.28
N ASN A 109 -8.05 12.70 -8.90
CA ASN A 109 -6.88 12.27 -8.15
C ASN A 109 -5.58 12.64 -8.87
N ILE A 110 -5.48 12.27 -10.16
CA ILE A 110 -4.28 12.57 -10.95
C ILE A 110 -4.08 14.08 -11.14
N ARG A 111 -5.15 14.85 -11.37
CA ARG A 111 -5.05 16.33 -11.43
C ARG A 111 -4.61 16.92 -10.11
N PHE A 112 -5.11 16.42 -8.98
CA PHE A 112 -4.68 16.85 -7.66
C PHE A 112 -3.17 16.63 -7.48
N ILE A 113 -2.67 15.42 -7.75
CA ILE A 113 -1.24 15.10 -7.62
C ILE A 113 -0.40 16.03 -8.50
N LYS A 114 -0.72 16.13 -9.80
CA LYS A 114 0.04 16.96 -10.76
C LYS A 114 0.09 18.43 -10.32
N ASN A 115 -1.03 18.97 -9.84
CA ASN A 115 -1.11 20.34 -9.32
C ASN A 115 -0.26 20.53 -8.06
N GLN A 116 -0.35 19.62 -7.10
CA GLN A 116 0.39 19.71 -5.84
C GLN A 116 1.90 19.57 -6.05
N LEU A 117 2.33 18.68 -6.95
CA LEU A 117 3.74 18.48 -7.31
C LEU A 117 4.28 19.55 -8.27
N GLY A 118 3.40 20.34 -8.89
CA GLY A 118 3.78 21.36 -9.86
C GLY A 118 4.25 20.80 -11.20
N TYR A 119 3.72 19.64 -11.61
CA TYR A 119 4.03 19.03 -12.90
C TYR A 119 3.36 19.85 -14.00
N ARG A 120 4.15 20.69 -14.68
CA ARG A 120 3.71 21.53 -15.80
C ARG A 120 3.94 20.90 -17.18
N GLY A 121 4.46 19.68 -17.22
CA GLY A 121 4.67 18.87 -18.43
C GLY A 121 4.84 17.39 -18.07
N ASP A 122 5.05 16.55 -19.08
CA ASP A 122 4.93 15.09 -18.94
C ASP A 122 6.16 14.36 -18.39
N LYS A 123 7.22 15.09 -18.03
CA LYS A 123 8.53 14.45 -17.77
C LYS A 123 9.11 14.83 -16.41
N ASN A 124 8.99 13.89 -15.48
CA ASN A 124 9.86 13.80 -14.32
C ASN A 124 10.58 12.45 -14.38
N LYS A 125 11.91 12.46 -14.29
CA LYS A 125 12.72 11.22 -14.42
C LYS A 125 12.57 10.26 -13.24
N LYS A 126 12.04 10.72 -12.10
CA LYS A 126 11.88 9.95 -10.86
C LYS A 126 10.46 9.40 -10.68
N LEU A 127 9.42 10.07 -11.21
CA LEU A 127 8.03 9.63 -11.02
C LEU A 127 7.22 9.87 -12.30
N SER A 128 6.66 8.78 -12.86
CA SER A 128 5.61 8.85 -13.87
C SER A 128 4.23 8.81 -13.19
N ILE A 129 3.27 9.58 -13.72
CA ILE A 129 1.92 9.70 -13.17
C ILE A 129 0.91 9.58 -14.31
N THR A 130 0.12 8.51 -14.30
CA THR A 130 -0.82 8.17 -15.38
C THR A 130 -2.23 8.01 -14.85
N GLN A 131 -3.18 8.58 -15.60
CA GLN A 131 -4.61 8.38 -15.37
C GLN A 131 -5.09 7.26 -16.29
N THR A 132 -5.51 6.13 -15.72
CA THR A 132 -6.14 5.04 -16.47
C THR A 132 -6.83 4.08 -15.51
N TYR A 133 -7.98 3.54 -15.94
CA TYR A 133 -8.57 2.39 -15.27
C TYR A 133 -7.83 1.14 -15.73
N VAL A 134 -7.20 0.45 -14.80
CA VAL A 134 -6.44 -0.78 -15.08
C VAL A 134 -7.38 -1.97 -15.17
N ASP A 135 -7.16 -2.80 -16.16
CA ASP A 135 -7.78 -4.12 -16.32
C ASP A 135 -6.74 -5.14 -16.82
N ARG A 136 -7.18 -6.40 -16.96
CA ARG A 136 -6.31 -7.51 -17.37
C ARG A 136 -5.75 -7.35 -18.80
N ASP A 137 -6.45 -6.62 -19.67
CA ASP A 137 -6.13 -6.48 -21.09
C ASP A 137 -5.13 -5.34 -21.31
N ASN A 138 -5.20 -4.28 -20.50
CA ASN A 138 -4.39 -3.08 -20.66
C ASN A 138 -3.15 -2.99 -19.73
N ILE A 139 -3.12 -3.73 -18.62
CA ILE A 139 -2.09 -3.58 -17.57
C ILE A 139 -0.66 -3.67 -18.13
N ASN A 140 -0.38 -4.68 -18.94
CA ASN A 140 0.98 -4.91 -19.45
C ASN A 140 1.47 -3.78 -20.37
N GLN A 141 0.58 -3.16 -21.13
CA GLN A 141 0.92 -2.01 -21.97
C GLN A 141 1.22 -0.79 -21.09
N ILE A 142 0.35 -0.50 -20.12
CA ILE A 142 0.49 0.63 -19.20
C ILE A 142 1.82 0.54 -18.45
N LEU A 143 2.18 -0.64 -17.93
CA LEU A 143 3.44 -0.81 -17.19
C LEU A 143 4.66 -0.51 -18.07
N LYS A 144 4.71 -1.04 -19.29
CA LYS A 144 5.81 -0.80 -20.23
C LYS A 144 5.96 0.69 -20.57
N GLU A 145 4.84 1.34 -20.92
CA GLU A 145 4.84 2.75 -21.29
C GLU A 145 5.31 3.66 -20.14
N ASN A 146 4.88 3.37 -18.91
CA ASN A 146 5.23 4.18 -17.75
C ASN A 146 6.68 3.95 -17.27
N LEU A 147 7.17 2.71 -17.30
CA LEU A 147 8.54 2.39 -16.92
C LEU A 147 9.57 3.05 -17.85
N VAL A 148 9.26 3.16 -19.14
CA VAL A 148 10.09 3.90 -20.11
C VAL A 148 10.19 5.38 -19.73
N GLN A 149 9.13 5.99 -19.19
CA GLN A 149 9.14 7.42 -18.82
C GLN A 149 10.12 7.74 -17.67
N ILE A 150 10.40 6.77 -16.80
CA ILE A 150 11.38 6.89 -15.71
C ILE A 150 12.73 6.26 -16.03
N ALA A 151 12.99 5.98 -17.32
CA ALA A 151 14.21 5.33 -17.81
C ALA A 151 14.53 4.05 -17.00
N HIS A 152 13.52 3.24 -16.73
CA HIS A 152 13.72 1.89 -16.20
C HIS A 152 13.98 0.95 -17.38
N GLU A 153 14.98 0.09 -17.23
CA GLU A 153 15.40 -0.89 -18.22
C GLU A 153 15.22 -2.30 -17.64
N GLY A 154 14.81 -3.25 -18.49
CA GLY A 154 14.47 -4.59 -18.07
C GLY A 154 13.04 -4.71 -17.54
N ASN A 155 12.73 -5.86 -16.96
CA ASN A 155 11.41 -6.18 -16.42
C ASN A 155 11.38 -6.29 -14.90
N THR A 156 12.53 -6.35 -14.23
CA THR A 156 12.60 -6.55 -12.78
C THR A 156 12.47 -5.21 -12.08
N VAL A 157 11.42 -5.05 -11.29
CA VAL A 157 11.23 -3.90 -10.40
C VAL A 157 11.35 -4.38 -8.95
N ASP A 158 11.74 -3.51 -8.02
CA ASP A 158 11.86 -3.90 -6.63
C ASP A 158 10.48 -4.11 -6.00
N PHE A 159 9.54 -3.17 -6.19
CA PHE A 159 8.25 -3.18 -5.49
C PHE A 159 7.06 -2.92 -6.42
N LEU A 160 5.97 -3.67 -6.27
CA LEU A 160 4.68 -3.40 -6.88
C LEU A 160 3.60 -3.40 -5.80
N SER A 161 2.84 -2.31 -5.70
CA SER A 161 1.65 -2.18 -4.87
C SER A 161 0.43 -2.08 -5.77
N MET A 162 -0.61 -2.84 -5.47
CA MET A 162 -1.85 -2.84 -6.23
C MET A 162 -3.06 -2.87 -5.30
N ASP A 163 -3.91 -1.87 -5.50
CA ASP A 163 -5.16 -1.66 -4.79
C ASP A 163 -6.14 -0.99 -5.77
N ILE A 164 -6.96 -1.78 -6.47
CA ILE A 164 -7.92 -1.25 -7.46
C ILE A 164 -9.38 -1.53 -7.08
N ASP A 165 -9.62 -1.78 -5.79
CA ASP A 165 -10.94 -1.96 -5.19
C ASP A 165 -11.83 -2.97 -5.95
N GLY A 166 -11.31 -4.14 -6.36
CA GLY A 166 -12.12 -5.16 -7.03
C GLY A 166 -11.34 -6.22 -7.82
N ASN A 167 -11.01 -5.89 -9.08
CA ASN A 167 -10.46 -6.86 -10.05
C ASN A 167 -8.99 -7.24 -9.80
N ASP A 168 -8.45 -6.92 -8.62
CA ASP A 168 -7.07 -7.10 -8.19
C ASP A 168 -6.52 -8.47 -8.59
N LEU A 169 -7.22 -9.54 -8.20
CA LEU A 169 -6.79 -10.91 -8.47
C LEU A 169 -6.72 -11.22 -9.97
N GLU A 170 -7.69 -10.75 -10.76
CA GLU A 170 -7.69 -10.97 -12.21
C GLU A 170 -6.57 -10.18 -12.89
N VAL A 171 -6.32 -8.94 -12.47
CA VAL A 171 -5.21 -8.14 -13.00
C VAL A 171 -3.87 -8.80 -12.66
N LEU A 172 -3.66 -9.24 -11.41
CA LEU A 172 -2.43 -9.93 -10.98
C LEU A 172 -2.12 -11.16 -11.84
N ARG A 173 -3.13 -11.99 -12.15
CA ARG A 173 -2.97 -13.17 -13.02
C ARG A 173 -2.41 -12.84 -14.40
N HIS A 174 -2.61 -11.61 -14.87
CA HIS A 174 -2.27 -11.19 -16.22
C HIS A 174 -1.00 -10.34 -16.29
N ILE A 175 -0.39 -9.95 -15.17
CA ILE A 175 0.87 -9.21 -15.18
C ILE A 175 2.01 -10.12 -15.67
N ASN A 176 2.58 -9.79 -16.82
CA ASN A 176 3.77 -10.46 -17.40
C ASN A 176 4.80 -9.48 -17.99
N ALA A 177 4.47 -8.19 -18.03
CA ALA A 177 5.38 -7.14 -18.49
C ALA A 177 6.53 -6.85 -17.50
N VAL A 178 6.33 -7.18 -16.23
CA VAL A 178 7.27 -6.94 -15.14
C VAL A 178 7.40 -8.19 -14.27
N ASN A 179 8.49 -8.27 -13.52
CA ASN A 179 8.80 -9.33 -12.58
C ASN A 179 9.20 -8.70 -11.24
N PRO A 180 8.23 -8.22 -10.42
CA PRO A 180 8.53 -7.52 -9.17
C PRO A 180 9.21 -8.44 -8.16
N ARG A 181 10.12 -7.91 -7.35
CA ARG A 181 10.75 -8.68 -6.26
C ARG A 181 9.81 -8.82 -5.07
N VAL A 182 9.02 -7.79 -4.81
CA VAL A 182 8.01 -7.74 -3.75
C VAL A 182 6.70 -7.21 -4.31
N ILE A 183 5.59 -7.88 -3.99
CA ILE A 183 4.23 -7.49 -4.36
C ILE A 183 3.42 -7.25 -3.08
N CYS A 184 2.76 -6.11 -3.00
CA CYS A 184 1.76 -5.77 -2.00
C CYS A 184 0.39 -5.72 -2.69
N VAL A 185 -0.61 -6.38 -2.12
CA VAL A 185 -1.97 -6.42 -2.68
C VAL A 185 -3.00 -6.35 -1.56
N GLU A 186 -4.07 -5.59 -1.80
CA GLU A 186 -5.22 -5.54 -0.88
C GLU A 186 -5.94 -6.89 -0.85
N TYR A 187 -6.36 -7.34 0.34
CA TYR A 187 -7.20 -8.53 0.49
C TYR A 187 -8.38 -8.25 1.40
N ASN A 188 -9.48 -8.95 1.12
CA ASN A 188 -10.69 -8.86 1.90
C ASN A 188 -10.60 -9.75 3.16
N ALA A 189 -10.18 -9.16 4.28
CA ALA A 189 -10.01 -9.84 5.57
C ALA A 189 -11.32 -10.13 6.31
N LYS A 190 -12.48 -9.96 5.65
CA LYS A 190 -13.75 -10.55 6.11
C LYS A 190 -13.69 -12.08 6.06
N PHE A 191 -12.97 -12.64 5.09
CA PHE A 191 -12.91 -14.07 4.86
C PHE A 191 -11.77 -14.72 5.65
N PRO A 192 -12.05 -15.79 6.43
CA PRO A 192 -11.02 -16.51 7.15
C PRO A 192 -10.02 -17.17 6.17
N PRO A 193 -8.81 -17.54 6.65
CA PRO A 193 -7.74 -18.09 5.81
C PRO A 193 -8.10 -19.38 5.07
N SER A 194 -9.15 -20.09 5.49
CA SER A 194 -9.61 -21.32 4.84
C SER A 194 -10.57 -21.10 3.66
N LEU A 195 -11.02 -19.86 3.42
CA LEU A 195 -12.02 -19.57 2.40
C LEU A 195 -11.39 -18.89 1.18
N CYS A 196 -11.69 -19.40 -0.01
CA CYS A 196 -11.15 -18.94 -1.28
C CYS A 196 -12.24 -18.25 -2.11
N GLU A 197 -12.52 -16.98 -1.81
CA GLU A 197 -13.49 -16.15 -2.53
C GLU A 197 -12.82 -15.02 -3.30
N THR A 198 -13.46 -14.60 -4.38
CA THR A 198 -13.10 -13.46 -5.23
C THR A 198 -14.37 -12.93 -5.91
N ILE A 199 -14.42 -11.64 -6.21
CA ILE A 199 -15.52 -11.08 -7.00
C ILE A 199 -15.51 -11.66 -8.42
N THR A 200 -16.67 -11.68 -9.07
CA THR A 200 -16.75 -11.92 -10.53
C THR A 200 -16.06 -10.78 -11.27
N TYR A 201 -15.14 -11.11 -12.17
CA TYR A 201 -14.47 -10.12 -13.01
C TYR A 201 -15.46 -9.33 -13.86
N ASP A 202 -15.37 -7.99 -13.75
CA ASP A 202 -16.07 -7.05 -14.61
C ASP A 202 -15.18 -5.80 -14.79
N PRO A 203 -14.69 -5.47 -15.99
CA PRO A 203 -13.83 -4.29 -16.21
C PRO A 203 -14.53 -2.96 -15.86
N ALA A 204 -15.86 -2.95 -15.83
CA ALA A 204 -16.66 -1.80 -15.40
C ALA A 204 -16.92 -1.76 -13.88
N HIS A 205 -16.50 -2.79 -13.13
CA HIS A 205 -16.70 -2.86 -11.68
C HIS A 205 -16.12 -1.63 -10.98
N ARG A 206 -16.92 -1.02 -10.11
CA ARG A 206 -16.50 0.04 -9.19
C ARG A 206 -17.05 -0.34 -7.84
N TRP A 207 -16.19 -0.39 -6.84
CA TRP A 207 -16.62 -0.69 -5.49
C TRP A 207 -17.67 0.30 -5.01
N GLN A 208 -18.72 -0.21 -4.38
CA GLN A 208 -19.86 0.58 -3.89
C GLN A 208 -19.79 0.83 -2.38
N GLY A 209 -18.68 0.49 -1.72
CA GLY A 209 -18.52 0.62 -0.27
C GLY A 209 -19.14 -0.51 0.55
N ASP A 210 -19.47 -1.64 -0.09
CA ASP A 210 -19.99 -2.85 0.55
C ASP A 210 -18.87 -3.90 0.74
N ASP A 211 -19.23 -5.12 1.15
CA ASP A 211 -18.25 -6.19 1.38
C ASP A 211 -17.89 -6.99 0.11
N TYR A 212 -18.44 -6.62 -1.05
CA TYR A 212 -18.20 -7.27 -2.33
C TYR A 212 -17.06 -6.56 -3.07
N GLN A 213 -15.87 -6.67 -2.48
CA GLN A 213 -14.61 -6.13 -3.03
C GLN A 213 -13.50 -7.17 -2.97
N GLY A 214 -12.56 -7.02 -3.90
CA GLY A 214 -11.28 -7.73 -3.92
C GLY A 214 -11.41 -9.25 -3.86
N SER A 215 -10.54 -9.86 -3.06
CA SER A 215 -10.44 -11.32 -2.90
C SER A 215 -9.96 -11.69 -1.52
N SER A 216 -10.34 -12.88 -1.07
CA SER A 216 -9.79 -13.50 0.14
C SER A 216 -8.27 -13.69 0.05
N LEU A 217 -7.59 -13.70 1.21
CA LEU A 217 -6.14 -13.97 1.26
C LEU A 217 -5.78 -15.32 0.63
N ALA A 218 -6.61 -16.35 0.83
CA ALA A 218 -6.36 -17.67 0.25
C ALA A 218 -6.41 -17.66 -1.28
N ALA A 219 -7.38 -16.95 -1.88
CA ALA A 219 -7.48 -16.83 -3.33
C ALA A 219 -6.26 -16.13 -3.93
N ILE A 220 -5.80 -15.04 -3.29
CA ILE A 220 -4.59 -14.33 -3.68
C ILE A 220 -3.37 -15.23 -3.52
N HIS A 221 -3.22 -15.90 -2.38
CA HIS A 221 -2.09 -16.78 -2.10
C HIS A 221 -1.91 -17.87 -3.16
N LEU A 222 -2.99 -18.53 -3.59
CA LEU A 222 -2.93 -19.55 -4.65
C LEU A 222 -2.45 -18.98 -5.99
N VAL A 223 -2.88 -17.76 -6.34
CA VAL A 223 -2.41 -17.09 -7.57
C VAL A 223 -0.93 -16.76 -7.45
N MET A 224 -0.54 -16.11 -6.36
CA MET A 224 0.84 -15.67 -6.15
C MET A 224 1.81 -16.87 -6.10
N GLU A 225 1.42 -17.97 -5.45
CA GLU A 225 2.21 -19.20 -5.43
C GLU A 225 2.43 -19.76 -6.83
N SER A 226 1.38 -19.81 -7.67
CA SER A 226 1.50 -20.24 -9.07
C SER A 226 2.38 -19.32 -9.93
N HIS A 227 2.58 -18.07 -9.51
CA HIS A 227 3.47 -17.10 -10.16
C HIS A 227 4.88 -17.07 -9.55
N GLY A 228 5.20 -17.97 -8.62
CA GLY A 228 6.53 -18.06 -8.02
C GLY A 228 6.78 -17.04 -6.91
N TYR A 229 5.74 -16.72 -6.13
CA TYR A 229 5.83 -15.84 -4.97
C TYR A 229 5.38 -16.52 -3.69
N THR A 230 6.03 -16.15 -2.58
CA THR A 230 5.73 -16.64 -1.23
C THR A 230 5.12 -15.52 -0.40
N LEU A 231 4.01 -15.81 0.30
CA LEU A 231 3.42 -14.90 1.30
C LEU A 231 4.38 -14.78 2.50
N VAL A 232 4.73 -13.55 2.88
CA VAL A 232 5.68 -13.29 3.98
C VAL A 232 5.09 -12.51 5.14
N SER A 233 4.03 -11.73 4.92
CA SER A 233 3.36 -10.93 5.96
C SER A 233 2.01 -10.42 5.49
N CYS A 234 1.18 -10.00 6.44
CA CYS A 234 0.04 -9.10 6.21
C CYS A 234 0.22 -7.83 7.05
N SER A 235 -0.50 -6.76 6.68
CA SER A 235 -0.64 -5.56 7.51
C SER A 235 -1.48 -5.86 8.76
N ILE A 236 -1.23 -5.14 9.85
CA ILE A 236 -1.87 -5.43 11.14
C ILE A 236 -3.39 -5.25 11.15
N ALA A 237 -3.87 -4.35 10.27
CA ALA A 237 -5.29 -4.06 10.08
C ALA A 237 -6.02 -5.10 9.21
N GLY A 238 -5.30 -6.06 8.61
CA GLY A 238 -5.87 -7.01 7.67
C GLY A 238 -6.31 -6.34 6.37
N THR A 239 -5.49 -5.45 5.83
CA THR A 239 -5.77 -4.76 4.55
C THR A 239 -4.88 -5.25 3.43
N ASN A 240 -3.58 -5.37 3.68
CA ASN A 240 -2.57 -5.65 2.67
C ASN A 240 -1.81 -6.94 2.95
N ALA A 241 -1.50 -7.69 1.90
CA ALA A 241 -0.68 -8.90 1.94
C ALA A 241 0.62 -8.69 1.14
N PHE A 242 1.72 -9.19 1.69
CA PHE A 242 3.07 -9.02 1.13
C PHE A 242 3.61 -10.35 0.62
N PHE A 243 4.00 -10.36 -0.63
CA PHE A 243 4.54 -11.51 -1.33
C PHE A 243 5.95 -11.20 -1.83
N VAL A 244 6.89 -12.11 -1.59
CA VAL A 244 8.27 -12.00 -2.07
C VAL A 244 8.50 -13.07 -3.12
N ARG A 245 9.14 -12.68 -4.23
CA ARG A 245 9.52 -13.61 -5.30
C ARG A 245 10.40 -14.71 -4.72
N ASN A 246 10.14 -15.97 -5.07
CA ASN A 246 10.78 -17.13 -4.43
C ASN A 246 12.32 -17.07 -4.50
N GLU A 247 12.88 -16.54 -5.59
CA GLU A 247 14.31 -16.36 -5.79
C GLU A 247 14.95 -15.31 -4.86
N ASP A 248 14.14 -14.38 -4.33
CA ASP A 248 14.58 -13.27 -3.49
C ASP A 248 14.25 -13.46 -2.00
N ILE A 249 13.58 -14.56 -1.61
CA ILE A 249 13.03 -14.76 -0.25
C ILE A 249 14.05 -14.54 0.87
N GLY A 250 15.33 -14.81 0.59
CA GLY A 250 16.45 -14.48 1.46
C GLY A 250 16.29 -15.07 2.87
N PRO A 251 16.59 -14.31 3.94
CA PRO A 251 16.52 -14.78 5.32
C PRO A 251 15.13 -14.60 5.96
N ILE A 252 14.05 -14.56 5.17
CA ILE A 252 12.69 -14.39 5.69
C ILE A 252 12.14 -15.75 6.17
N ASN A 253 11.62 -15.77 7.40
CA ASN A 253 10.93 -16.93 7.93
C ASN A 253 9.60 -17.13 7.20
N ILE A 254 9.37 -18.32 6.66
CA ILE A 254 8.13 -18.69 5.99
C ILE A 254 7.24 -19.41 6.99
N LEU A 255 6.05 -18.86 7.24
CA LEU A 255 5.04 -19.46 8.11
C LEU A 255 3.82 -19.89 7.27
N PRO A 256 3.03 -20.86 7.74
CA PRO A 256 1.75 -21.19 7.11
C PRO A 256 0.83 -19.98 7.02
N LEU A 257 -0.02 -19.94 6.00
CA LEU A 257 -0.95 -18.83 5.74
C LEU A 257 -1.78 -18.47 6.97
N GLU A 258 -2.26 -19.45 7.73
CA GLU A 258 -3.09 -19.25 8.93
C GLU A 258 -2.34 -18.53 10.06
N LYS A 259 -1.00 -18.56 10.05
CA LYS A 259 -0.15 -17.84 11.01
C LYS A 259 0.19 -16.43 10.56
N LEU A 260 0.10 -16.15 9.26
CA LEU A 260 0.36 -14.82 8.68
C LEU A 260 -0.92 -13.99 8.54
N TYR A 261 -2.08 -14.64 8.42
CA TYR A 261 -3.38 -13.99 8.28
C TYR A 261 -3.67 -13.00 9.42
N MET A 262 -4.12 -11.81 9.05
CA MET A 262 -4.66 -10.81 9.98
C MET A 262 -6.15 -10.59 9.68
N PRO A 263 -7.06 -10.70 10.66
CA PRO A 263 -8.47 -10.39 10.43
C PRO A 263 -8.70 -8.90 10.24
N ALA A 264 -9.85 -8.55 9.66
CA ALA A 264 -10.28 -7.17 9.49
C ALA A 264 -10.27 -6.40 10.83
N ARG A 265 -9.38 -5.42 10.93
CA ARG A 265 -9.27 -4.45 12.02
C ARG A 265 -9.04 -3.05 11.44
N TYR A 266 -9.92 -2.63 10.55
CA TYR A 266 -9.77 -1.40 9.77
C TYR A 266 -9.69 -0.14 10.64
N HIS A 267 -10.19 -0.18 11.89
CA HIS A 267 -10.00 0.90 12.85
C HIS A 267 -8.54 1.18 13.19
N LEU A 268 -7.64 0.20 13.01
CA LEU A 268 -6.19 0.37 13.22
C LEU A 268 -5.53 1.20 12.11
N CYS A 269 -6.14 1.31 10.93
CA CYS A 269 -5.68 2.21 9.86
C CYS A 269 -5.82 3.69 10.26
N HIS A 270 -6.67 4.01 11.24
CA HIS A 270 -6.82 5.37 11.77
C HIS A 270 -5.71 5.78 12.75
N LYS A 271 -4.64 4.98 12.88
CA LYS A 271 -3.44 5.39 13.61
C LYS A 271 -2.82 6.61 12.95
N ASP A 272 -2.61 7.67 13.71
CA ASP A 272 -1.96 8.88 13.21
C ASP A 272 -0.45 8.68 13.08
N SER A 273 0.13 9.18 11.99
CA SER A 273 1.58 9.32 11.77
C SER A 273 2.05 10.78 11.94
N GLY A 274 1.37 11.54 12.79
CA GLY A 274 1.62 12.96 13.04
C GLY A 274 0.56 13.86 12.41
N LEU A 275 0.97 15.00 11.86
CA LEU A 275 0.06 15.93 11.18
C LEU A 275 -0.38 15.38 9.81
N PRO A 276 -1.52 15.84 9.26
CA PRO A 276 -2.01 15.39 7.96
C PRO A 276 -0.95 15.50 6.86
N ALA A 277 -0.88 14.46 6.03
CA ALA A 277 0.07 14.38 4.93
C ALA A 277 -0.16 15.49 3.90
N SER A 278 0.93 15.93 3.26
CA SER A 278 0.87 16.76 2.06
C SER A 278 1.98 16.38 1.10
N LEU A 279 1.78 16.63 -0.19
CA LEU A 279 2.78 16.36 -1.22
C LEU A 279 3.94 17.38 -1.23
N LYS A 280 4.05 18.29 -0.25
CA LYS A 280 5.05 19.37 -0.23
C LYS A 280 6.48 18.86 -0.10
N PHE A 281 6.72 17.89 0.80
CA PHE A 281 8.04 17.28 0.94
C PHE A 281 8.44 16.55 -0.34
N LEU A 282 7.48 15.84 -0.93
CA LEU A 282 7.72 15.12 -2.16
C LEU A 282 8.00 16.07 -3.33
N ARG A 283 7.22 17.16 -3.47
CA ARG A 283 7.50 18.22 -4.43
C ARG A 283 8.91 18.77 -4.29
N LYS A 284 9.36 19.04 -3.07
CA LYS A 284 10.73 19.50 -2.83
C LYS A 284 11.73 18.45 -3.35
N LYS A 285 11.59 17.19 -2.94
CA LYS A 285 12.49 16.08 -3.30
C LYS A 285 12.56 15.77 -4.79
N LEU A 286 11.47 15.99 -5.52
CA LEU A 286 11.38 15.78 -6.97
C LEU A 286 11.96 16.93 -7.79
N ASN A 287 12.12 18.12 -7.19
CA ASN A 287 12.72 19.30 -7.82
C ASN A 287 14.20 19.48 -7.42
N ASP A 288 14.66 18.79 -6.37
CA ASP A 288 16.07 18.62 -6.00
C ASP A 288 16.75 17.54 -6.87
#